data_AF-A0A2G9FWT9-F1
#
_entry.id   AF-A0A2G9FWT9-F1
#
_cell.length_a   1.000
_cell.length_b   1.000
_cell.length_c   1.000
_cell.angle_alpha   90.00
_cell.angle_beta   90.00
_cell.angle_gamma   90.00
#
_symmetry.space_group_name_H-M   'P 1'
#
loop_
_entity.id
_entity.type
_entity.pdbx_description
1 polymer ?
#
loop_
_entity_poly.entity_id
_entity_poly.type
_entity_poly.pdbx_seq_one_letter_code
_entity_poly.pdbx_strand_id
1 'polypeptide(L)'
;MEEGGNIVDHHGCDFFPERWFDHIVVLQTDNSVLYDRLTKRGYTGKKLSNNIECEIFQVLLEEAKDSYPEDIVVALRSDSIEDVDRNVSTLTDWVRSWSS
;
A
#
# COMPACT_ATOMS: atom_id res chain seq x y z
N MET A 1 -10.67 13.51 10.27
CA MET A 1 -9.60 13.96 9.36
C MET A 1 -9.91 15.32 8.74
N GLU A 2 -10.55 16.23 9.48
CA GLU A 2 -11.00 17.53 8.90
C GLU A 2 -9.87 18.55 8.72
N GLU A 3 -8.78 18.43 9.49
CA GLU A 3 -7.62 19.33 9.38
C GLU A 3 -6.64 18.92 8.26
N GLY A 4 -6.85 17.77 7.61
CA GLY A 4 -5.96 17.26 6.54
C GLY A 4 -4.54 16.91 7.00
N GLY A 5 -3.62 16.69 6.06
CA GLY A 5 -2.19 16.51 6.33
C GLY A 5 -1.80 15.20 7.04
N ASN A 6 -2.64 14.17 6.96
CA ASN A 6 -2.42 12.89 7.65
C ASN A 6 -1.89 11.82 6.68
N ILE A 7 -1.00 10.97 7.19
CA ILE A 7 -0.60 9.72 6.53
C ILE A 7 -1.19 8.58 7.35
N VAL A 8 -1.98 7.71 6.73
CA VAL A 8 -2.60 6.55 7.35
C VAL A 8 -1.94 5.28 6.79
N ASP A 9 -1.53 4.37 7.66
CA ASP A 9 -0.94 3.07 7.31
C ASP A 9 -1.85 1.95 7.84
N HIS A 10 -2.39 1.15 6.92
CA HIS A 10 -3.20 -0.02 7.24
C HIS A 10 -3.15 -1.04 6.09
N HIS A 11 -3.43 -2.31 6.40
CA HIS A 11 -3.44 -3.44 5.45
C HIS A 11 -4.85 -3.74 4.91
N GLY A 12 -5.71 -2.73 4.87
CA GLY A 12 -7.12 -2.83 4.47
C GLY A 12 -7.73 -1.44 4.53
N CYS A 13 -8.69 -1.17 3.64
CA CYS A 13 -9.13 0.18 3.33
C CYS A 13 -10.64 0.33 3.06
N ASP A 14 -11.38 -0.78 2.91
CA ASP A 14 -12.82 -0.80 2.60
C ASP A 14 -13.73 -0.18 3.67
N PHE A 15 -13.26 -0.16 4.93
CA PHE A 15 -14.02 0.36 6.06
C PHE A 15 -13.79 1.86 6.33
N PHE A 16 -12.85 2.51 5.64
CA PHE A 16 -12.64 3.94 5.79
C PHE A 16 -13.60 4.75 4.93
N PRO A 17 -14.08 5.92 5.41
CA PRO A 17 -14.87 6.82 4.57
C PRO A 17 -14.05 7.31 3.37
N GLU A 18 -14.57 7.11 2.15
CA GLU A 18 -13.90 7.49 0.90
C GLU A 18 -13.35 8.93 0.90
N ARG A 19 -14.15 9.87 1.44
CA ARG A 19 -13.81 11.30 1.59
C ARG A 19 -12.59 11.63 2.46
N TRP A 20 -11.94 10.65 3.07
CA TRP A 20 -10.78 10.86 3.93
C TRP A 20 -9.47 11.01 3.17
N PHE A 21 -9.39 10.55 1.92
CA PHE A 21 -8.13 10.40 1.23
C PHE A 21 -8.14 11.10 -0.13
N ASP A 22 -7.13 11.94 -0.34
CA ASP A 22 -6.82 12.56 -1.63
C ASP A 22 -5.90 11.67 -2.49
N HIS A 23 -5.31 10.63 -1.88
CA HIS A 23 -4.39 9.70 -2.53
C HIS A 23 -4.34 8.37 -1.77
N ILE A 24 -4.35 7.27 -2.52
CA ILE A 24 -4.26 5.91 -2.01
C ILE A 24 -3.03 5.25 -2.62
N VAL A 25 -2.17 4.70 -1.77
CA VAL A 25 -0.95 4.01 -2.18
C VAL A 25 -1.03 2.56 -1.75
N VAL A 26 -0.97 1.64 -2.71
CA VAL A 26 -0.89 0.21 -2.45
C VAL A 26 0.54 -0.26 -2.72
N LEU A 27 1.26 -0.62 -1.66
CA LEU A 27 2.61 -1.16 -1.79
C LEU A 27 2.55 -2.61 -2.25
N GLN A 28 3.29 -2.94 -3.30
CA GLN A 28 3.42 -4.29 -3.82
C GLN A 28 4.85 -4.79 -3.65
N THR A 29 5.00 -6.07 -3.33
CA THR A 29 6.30 -6.71 -3.13
C THR A 29 6.36 -8.02 -3.89
N ASP A 30 7.49 -8.31 -4.54
CA ASP A 30 7.74 -9.63 -5.11
C ASP A 30 7.56 -10.74 -4.05
N ASN A 31 6.90 -11.82 -4.43
CA ASN A 31 6.52 -12.88 -3.50
C ASN A 31 7.72 -13.53 -2.79
N SER A 32 8.87 -13.66 -3.45
CA SER A 32 10.07 -14.22 -2.83
C SER A 32 10.63 -13.27 -1.76
N VAL A 33 10.63 -11.97 -2.06
CA VAL A 33 11.07 -10.92 -1.14
C VAL A 33 10.11 -10.81 0.05
N LEU A 34 8.80 -10.84 -0.20
CA LEU A 34 7.78 -10.80 0.84
C LEU A 34 7.85 -12.03 1.74
N TYR A 35 8.03 -13.22 1.17
CA TYR A 35 8.22 -14.47 1.91
C TYR A 35 9.39 -14.38 2.88
N ASP A 36 10.55 -13.91 2.41
CA ASP A 36 11.73 -13.72 3.24
C ASP A 36 11.50 -12.71 4.37
N ARG A 37 10.83 -11.58 4.07
CA ARG A 37 10.49 -10.56 5.08
C ARG A 37 9.57 -11.11 6.16
N LEU A 38 8.51 -11.82 5.79
CA LEU A 38 7.54 -12.39 6.74
C LEU A 38 8.17 -13.53 7.56
N THR A 39 8.98 -14.37 6.93
CA THR A 39 9.73 -15.44 7.63
C THR A 39 10.69 -14.85 8.66
N LYS A 40 11.44 -13.80 8.31
CA LYS A 40 12.32 -13.06 9.25
C LYS A 40 11.55 -12.41 10.40
N ARG A 41 10.29 -12.04 10.19
CA ARG A 41 9.36 -11.57 11.25
C ARG A 41 8.78 -12.70 12.10
N GLY A 42 9.17 -13.96 11.89
CA GLY A 42 8.71 -15.12 12.64
C GLY A 42 7.35 -15.68 12.21
N TYR A 43 6.85 -15.28 11.03
CA TYR A 43 5.60 -15.80 10.52
C TYR A 43 5.81 -17.22 10.02
N THR A 44 4.89 -18.13 10.37
CA THR A 44 4.99 -19.55 9.99
C THR A 44 3.61 -20.11 9.64
N GLY A 45 3.59 -21.29 9.03
CA GLY A 45 2.38 -22.06 8.74
C GLY A 45 1.33 -21.28 7.95
N LYS A 46 0.08 -21.36 8.40
CA LYS A 46 -1.07 -20.76 7.71
C LYS A 46 -0.97 -19.23 7.63
N LYS A 47 -0.42 -18.56 8.66
CA LYS A 47 -0.30 -17.10 8.64
C LYS A 47 0.62 -16.63 7.52
N LEU A 48 1.77 -17.28 7.35
CA LEU A 48 2.72 -16.98 6.27
C LEU A 48 2.06 -17.24 4.91
N SER A 49 1.48 -18.44 4.73
CA SER A 49 0.87 -18.86 3.47
C SER A 49 -0.27 -17.92 3.04
N ASN A 50 -1.17 -17.57 3.97
CA ASN A 50 -2.28 -16.67 3.69
C ASN A 50 -1.83 -15.26 3.26
N ASN A 51 -0.75 -14.71 3.86
CA ASN A 51 -0.27 -13.39 3.49
C ASN A 51 0.40 -13.40 2.11
N ILE A 52 1.07 -14.49 1.74
CA ILE A 52 1.66 -14.66 0.41
C ILE A 52 0.57 -14.85 -0.64
N GLU A 53 -0.46 -15.66 -0.37
CA GLU A 53 -1.61 -15.79 -1.26
C GLU A 53 -2.35 -14.46 -1.44
N CYS A 54 -2.50 -13.67 -0.37
CA CYS A 54 -3.07 -12.33 -0.41
C CYS A 54 -2.33 -11.41 -1.41
N GLU A 55 -0.99 -11.41 -1.35
CA GLU A 55 -0.16 -10.65 -2.29
C GLU A 55 -0.27 -11.19 -3.73
N ILE A 56 -0.19 -12.51 -3.91
CA ILE A 56 -0.31 -13.16 -5.23
C ILE A 56 -1.62 -12.79 -5.93
N PHE A 57 -2.73 -12.79 -5.19
CA PHE A 57 -4.04 -12.46 -5.73
C PHE A 57 -4.34 -10.97 -5.76
N GLN A 58 -3.36 -10.13 -5.38
CA GLN A 58 -3.48 -8.67 -5.37
C GLN A 58 -4.73 -8.18 -4.61
N VAL A 59 -5.11 -8.88 -3.54
CA VAL A 59 -6.38 -8.66 -2.83
C VAL A 59 -6.52 -7.20 -2.40
N LEU A 60 -5.46 -6.60 -1.85
CA LEU A 60 -5.52 -5.22 -1.36
C LEU A 60 -5.52 -4.18 -2.48
N LEU A 61 -4.94 -4.50 -3.63
CA LEU A 61 -5.01 -3.61 -4.79
C LEU A 61 -6.43 -3.56 -5.35
N GLU A 62 -7.08 -4.72 -5.43
CA GLU A 62 -8.47 -4.80 -5.87
C GLU A 62 -9.40 -4.12 -4.87
N GLU A 63 -9.23 -4.37 -3.57
CA GLU A 63 -10.00 -3.71 -2.52
C GLU A 63 -9.89 -2.18 -2.60
N ALA A 64 -8.69 -1.65 -2.85
CA ALA A 64 -8.49 -0.22 -3.02
C ALA A 64 -9.19 0.33 -4.28
N LYS A 65 -9.17 -0.39 -5.40
CA LYS A 65 -9.87 0.02 -6.63
C LYS A 65 -11.39 -0.06 -6.52
N ASP A 66 -11.89 -1.01 -5.75
CA ASP A 66 -13.33 -1.15 -5.50
C ASP A 66 -13.84 -0.06 -4.53
N SER A 67 -12.98 0.42 -3.63
CA SER A 67 -13.34 1.36 -2.56
C SER A 67 -13.09 2.83 -2.89
N TYR A 68 -12.23 3.13 -3.88
CA TYR A 68 -11.79 4.48 -4.21
C TYR A 68 -11.73 4.72 -5.72
N PRO A 69 -11.85 5.97 -6.18
CA PRO A 69 -11.67 6.33 -7.59
C PRO A 69 -10.31 5.86 -8.13
N GLU A 70 -10.30 5.22 -9.30
CA GLU A 70 -9.09 4.64 -9.88
C GLU A 70 -7.95 5.66 -10.08
N ASP A 71 -8.27 6.95 -10.29
CA ASP A 71 -7.30 8.02 -10.52
C ASP A 71 -6.52 8.42 -9.26
N ILE A 72 -7.03 8.10 -8.07
CA ILE A 72 -6.32 8.35 -6.80
C ILE A 72 -5.61 7.12 -6.25
N VAL A 73 -5.79 5.93 -6.85
CA VAL A 73 -5.18 4.66 -6.43
C VAL A 73 -3.90 4.38 -7.23
N VAL A 74 -2.76 4.34 -6.54
CA VAL A 74 -1.45 4.09 -7.14
C VAL A 74 -0.79 2.86 -6.52
N ALA A 75 -0.40 1.90 -7.35
CA ALA A 75 0.43 0.78 -6.92
C ALA A 75 1.92 1.15 -7.00
N LEU A 76 2.66 0.95 -5.92
CA LEU A 76 4.10 1.19 -5.86
C LEU A 76 4.87 -0.06 -5.48
N ARG A 77 5.87 -0.41 -6.29
CA ARG A 77 6.79 -1.51 -5.97
C ARG A 77 7.67 -1.14 -4.77
N SER A 78 7.92 -2.10 -3.89
CA SER A 78 8.66 -1.89 -2.63
C SER A 78 9.51 -3.11 -2.26
N ASP A 79 10.37 -3.58 -3.17
CA ASP A 79 11.20 -4.79 -2.96
C ASP A 79 12.52 -4.47 -2.28
N SER A 80 13.08 -3.30 -2.59
CA SER A 80 14.40 -2.89 -2.10
C SER A 80 14.37 -1.51 -1.44
N ILE A 81 15.51 -1.10 -0.89
CA ILE A 81 15.67 0.24 -0.29
C ILE A 81 15.60 1.31 -1.38
N GLU A 82 16.14 1.03 -2.57
CA GLU A 82 16.07 1.92 -3.73
C GLU A 82 14.62 2.17 -4.18
N ASP A 83 13.77 1.13 -4.09
CA ASP A 83 12.34 1.31 -4.33
C ASP A 83 11.70 2.24 -3.29
N VAL A 84 12.07 2.10 -2.01
CA VAL A 84 11.61 2.99 -0.94
C VAL A 84 12.03 4.44 -1.21
N ASP A 85 13.30 4.69 -1.54
CA ASP A 85 13.79 6.04 -1.84
C ASP A 85 13.05 6.65 -3.04
N ARG A 86 12.81 5.87 -4.09
CA ARG A 86 12.01 6.29 -5.25
C ARG A 86 10.57 6.60 -4.88
N ASN A 87 9.95 5.78 -4.03
CA ASN A 87 8.58 5.98 -3.57
C ASN A 87 8.46 7.25 -2.72
N VAL A 88 9.43 7.50 -1.82
CA VAL A 88 9.47 8.75 -1.03
C VAL A 88 9.60 9.96 -1.95
N SER A 89 10.49 9.93 -2.95
CA SER A 89 10.61 11.03 -3.92
C SER A 89 9.28 11.26 -4.65
N THR A 90 8.68 10.19 -5.16
CA THR A 90 7.43 10.24 -5.92
C THR A 90 6.29 10.86 -5.10
N LEU A 91 6.10 10.38 -3.86
CA LEU A 91 5.04 10.89 -2.97
C LEU A 91 5.33 12.32 -2.51
N THR A 92 6.60 12.67 -2.29
CA THR A 92 6.97 14.05 -1.94
C THR A 92 6.66 15.02 -3.08
N ASP A 93 6.94 14.64 -4.32
CA ASP A 93 6.64 15.46 -5.49
C ASP A 93 5.13 15.55 -5.74
N TRP A 94 4.39 14.45 -5.48
CA TRP A 94 2.92 14.48 -5.47
C TRP A 94 2.38 15.47 -4.44
N VAL A 95 2.80 15.39 -3.17
CA VAL A 95 2.38 16.32 -2.11
C VAL A 95 2.68 17.78 -2.47
N ARG A 96 3.83 18.05 -3.11
CA ARG A 96 4.22 19.40 -3.54
C ARG A 96 3.38 19.94 -4.71
N SER A 97 2.91 19.07 -5.58
CA SER A 97 2.08 19.44 -6.73
C SER A 97 0.58 19.41 -6.40
N TRP A 98 0.20 18.76 -5.30
CA TRP A 98 -1.17 18.71 -4.82
C TRP A 98 -1.68 20.11 -4.50
N SER A 99 -2.81 20.45 -5.11
CA SER A 99 -3.52 21.70 -4.90
C SER A 99 -4.94 21.33 -4.46
N SER A 100 -5.32 21.82 -3.29
CA SER A 100 -6.65 21.65 -2.67
C SER A 100 -7.79 22.25 -3.49
#